data_AF-A0A3N3S7J4-F1
#
_entry.id   AF-A0A3N3S7J4-F1
#
_cell.length_a   1.000
_cell.length_b   1.000
_cell.length_c   1.000
_cell.angle_alpha   90.00
_cell.angle_beta   90.00
_cell.angle_gamma   90.00
#
_symmetry.space_group_name_H-M   'P 1'
#
loop_
_entity.id
_entity.type
_entity.pdbx_description
1 polymer ?
#
loop_
_entity_poly.entity_id
_entity_poly.type
_entity_poly.pdbx_seq_one_letter_code
_entity_poly.pdbx_strand_id
1 'polypeptide(L)'
;MEHKELTSFPKDFLWGSASAAYQVEGAWQEDGKGESVWDRFVRIPGKTFKGTNGDLAVDHYHRYKEDIALMKEQGLKAYRFSVAWTRIFPNGRGEVNQAGLAFYERLIDELIENDIEPMLTLYHWDLPQALQDEYNGWESRQIIEDFTHYAETLFEAFRGKVHYWISLNEQNIFTSLGYLLAAHPPGVTDPKRMYEVNHIANLANASVINKFHELEMPGKIGPSFAYTPNYPIDSNPENVLAAENAEDLMANYWMDVYMWGKYPIAAMRFLEEKGWAPTIEAGDAELLESAKPDFLGINYYQTATNAFNPLNGVGAGKMNTTGKKGSSEETGVPGMYKKVENPFVERTNWDWEIDPEGLRIGLRRITSRYRMPVLITENGLGEYDKLTEDKQIHDDYRINYLQSHVKAIKEAISDGAEVLGYCTWSYTDLLSWLNGYQKRYGFVYVDQDETQEGSLERYKKDSYYWYQKLIEENGENL
;
A
#
# COMPACT_ATOMS: atom_id res chain seq x y z
N MET A 1 -17.27 -2.10 21.01
CA MET A 1 -17.94 -3.23 21.69
C MET A 1 -16.92 -3.82 22.64
N GLU A 2 -17.32 -4.18 23.86
CA GLU A 2 -16.43 -4.90 24.78
C GLU A 2 -16.82 -6.37 24.78
N HIS A 3 -15.83 -7.23 24.58
CA HIS A 3 -16.02 -8.68 24.55
C HIS A 3 -15.46 -9.28 25.83
N LYS A 4 -16.20 -10.20 26.45
CA LYS A 4 -15.69 -10.96 27.61
C LYS A 4 -14.64 -11.99 27.19
N GLU A 5 -14.82 -12.56 26.00
CA GLU A 5 -13.93 -13.53 25.38
C GLU A 5 -13.74 -13.10 23.92
N LEU A 6 -12.49 -13.06 23.46
CA LEU A 6 -12.16 -12.77 22.08
C LEU A 6 -12.19 -14.06 21.26
N THR A 7 -12.65 -13.95 20.02
CA THR A 7 -12.58 -15.05 19.05
C THR A 7 -11.13 -15.28 18.66
N SER A 8 -10.74 -16.54 18.51
CA SER A 8 -9.45 -16.93 17.93
C SER A 8 -9.31 -16.43 16.51
N PHE A 9 -8.08 -16.20 16.06
CA PHE A 9 -7.83 -16.03 14.63
C PHE A 9 -8.27 -17.30 13.87
N PRO A 10 -8.77 -17.17 12.63
CA PRO A 10 -8.98 -18.31 11.75
C PRO A 10 -7.74 -19.21 11.68
N LYS A 11 -7.92 -20.51 11.52
CA LYS A 11 -6.79 -21.46 11.48
C LYS A 11 -5.90 -21.29 10.25
N ASP A 12 -6.50 -20.76 9.19
CA ASP A 12 -5.91 -20.44 7.89
C ASP A 12 -5.61 -18.94 7.75
N PHE A 13 -5.55 -18.20 8.87
CA PHE A 13 -5.21 -16.77 8.84
C PHE A 13 -3.81 -16.55 8.25
N LEU A 14 -3.73 -15.69 7.23
CA LEU A 14 -2.48 -15.42 6.52
C LEU A 14 -1.61 -14.43 7.31
N TRP A 15 -0.87 -14.95 8.28
CA TRP A 15 0.20 -14.19 8.95
C TRP A 15 1.33 -13.93 7.96
N GLY A 16 1.38 -12.71 7.45
CA GLY A 16 2.30 -12.35 6.38
C GLY A 16 3.15 -11.13 6.68
N SER A 17 3.97 -10.82 5.69
CA SER A 17 4.75 -9.59 5.62
C SER A 17 4.87 -9.17 4.15
N ALA A 18 5.25 -7.93 3.90
CA ALA A 18 5.16 -7.34 2.57
C ALA A 18 6.43 -6.59 2.13
N SER A 19 6.56 -6.42 0.81
CA SER A 19 7.54 -5.57 0.14
C SER A 19 6.96 -4.95 -1.16
N ALA A 20 7.75 -4.10 -1.81
CA ALA A 20 7.47 -3.53 -3.13
C ALA A 20 8.73 -3.60 -4.00
N ALA A 21 8.58 -3.94 -5.28
CA ALA A 21 9.65 -4.24 -6.21
C ALA A 21 10.76 -3.17 -6.22
N TYR A 22 10.42 -1.91 -6.50
CA TYR A 22 11.39 -0.81 -6.53
C TYR A 22 12.12 -0.59 -5.19
N GLN A 23 11.46 -0.91 -4.08
CA GLN A 23 12.00 -0.68 -2.74
C GLN A 23 12.97 -1.78 -2.28
N VAL A 24 12.91 -2.98 -2.88
CA VAL A 24 13.71 -4.13 -2.43
C VAL A 24 14.58 -4.78 -3.50
N GLU A 25 14.15 -4.82 -4.76
CA GLU A 25 14.77 -5.68 -5.76
C GLU A 25 16.19 -5.26 -6.13
N GLY A 26 16.40 -3.99 -6.47
CA GLY A 26 17.63 -3.57 -7.16
C GLY A 26 17.66 -4.09 -8.61
N ALA A 27 18.86 -4.41 -9.10
CA ALA A 27 19.07 -5.00 -10.43
C ALA A 27 18.32 -4.23 -11.54
N TRP A 28 18.35 -2.89 -11.46
CA TRP A 28 17.40 -2.02 -12.17
C TRP A 28 17.53 -2.04 -13.70
N GLN A 29 18.68 -2.52 -14.22
CA GLN A 29 19.00 -2.67 -15.64
C GLN A 29 19.39 -4.10 -16.04
N GLU A 30 19.18 -5.08 -15.16
CA GLU A 30 19.56 -6.47 -15.43
C GLU A 30 18.45 -7.23 -16.15
N ASP A 31 18.84 -8.32 -16.83
CA ASP A 31 17.93 -9.28 -17.46
C ASP A 31 16.85 -8.64 -18.35
N GLY A 32 17.20 -7.55 -19.03
CA GLY A 32 16.32 -6.87 -19.99
C GLY A 32 15.25 -5.98 -19.37
N LYS A 33 15.29 -5.69 -18.05
CA LYS A 33 14.37 -4.75 -17.39
C LYS A 33 14.42 -3.36 -18.05
N GLY A 34 13.24 -2.80 -18.30
CA GLY A 34 13.08 -1.42 -18.78
C GLY A 34 13.17 -0.36 -17.67
N GLU A 35 13.27 0.91 -18.08
CA GLU A 35 13.21 2.06 -17.16
C GLU A 35 11.78 2.25 -16.64
N SER A 36 11.61 2.36 -15.32
CA SER A 36 10.35 2.79 -14.69
C SER A 36 10.32 4.31 -14.50
N VAL A 37 9.13 4.86 -14.26
CA VAL A 37 8.98 6.27 -13.88
C VAL A 37 9.76 6.64 -12.62
N TRP A 38 9.96 5.68 -11.71
CA TRP A 38 10.77 5.89 -10.52
C TRP A 38 12.25 5.93 -10.82
N ASP A 39 12.75 5.04 -11.67
CA ASP A 39 14.15 5.08 -12.14
C ASP A 39 14.47 6.48 -12.69
N ARG A 40 13.60 7.06 -13.53
CA ARG A 40 13.83 8.42 -14.03
C ARG A 40 13.70 9.50 -12.97
N PHE A 41 12.65 9.43 -12.14
CA PHE A 41 12.28 10.52 -11.24
C PHE A 41 13.29 10.74 -10.10
N VAL A 42 13.84 9.67 -9.52
CA VAL A 42 14.83 9.80 -8.42
C VAL A 42 16.13 10.44 -8.87
N ARG A 43 16.41 10.47 -10.18
CA ARG A 43 17.60 11.08 -10.77
C ARG A 43 17.48 12.60 -10.94
N ILE A 44 16.29 13.17 -10.69
CA ILE A 44 16.13 14.63 -10.64
C ILE A 44 16.86 15.15 -9.38
N PRO A 45 17.81 16.10 -9.51
CA PRO A 45 18.60 16.57 -8.38
C PRO A 45 17.75 17.05 -7.19
N GLY A 46 18.01 16.49 -6.02
CA GLY A 46 17.33 16.85 -4.76
C GLY A 46 15.95 16.23 -4.55
N LYS A 47 15.50 15.29 -5.40
CA LYS A 47 14.20 14.62 -5.20
C LYS A 47 14.20 13.63 -4.05
N THR A 48 15.24 12.80 -3.94
CA THR A 48 15.36 11.83 -2.86
C THR A 48 16.38 12.29 -1.83
N PHE A 49 16.16 11.91 -0.57
CA PHE A 49 17.08 12.20 0.52
C PHE A 49 18.47 11.62 0.20
N LYS A 50 19.48 12.50 0.20
CA LYS A 50 20.88 12.21 -0.17
C LYS A 50 21.05 11.54 -1.56
N GLY A 51 20.07 11.63 -2.46
CA GLY A 51 20.16 11.04 -3.80
C GLY A 51 20.05 9.52 -3.82
N THR A 52 19.48 8.91 -2.78
CA THR A 52 19.19 7.47 -2.72
C THR A 52 18.26 7.04 -3.86
N ASN A 53 18.45 5.82 -4.39
CA ASN A 53 17.70 5.29 -5.52
C ASN A 53 17.54 3.76 -5.44
N GLY A 54 16.70 3.21 -6.31
CA GLY A 54 16.41 1.77 -6.37
C GLY A 54 17.38 0.96 -7.24
N ASP A 55 18.55 1.50 -7.62
CA ASP A 55 19.46 0.80 -8.52
C ASP A 55 19.94 -0.52 -7.91
N LEU A 56 20.25 -0.49 -6.62
CA LEU A 56 20.61 -1.64 -5.78
C LEU A 56 19.54 -1.95 -4.71
N ALA A 57 18.89 -0.92 -4.15
CA ALA A 57 17.96 -1.06 -3.03
C ALA A 57 18.55 -1.90 -1.88
N VAL A 58 17.92 -3.02 -1.54
CA VAL A 58 18.45 -4.04 -0.61
C VAL A 58 18.81 -5.36 -1.30
N ASP A 59 18.90 -5.34 -2.63
CA ASP A 59 19.41 -6.43 -3.47
C ASP A 59 18.61 -7.74 -3.36
N HIS A 60 17.30 -7.65 -3.14
CA HIS A 60 16.43 -8.81 -3.04
C HIS A 60 16.42 -9.63 -4.34
N TYR A 61 16.63 -8.99 -5.51
CA TYR A 61 16.69 -9.70 -6.80
C TYR A 61 17.73 -10.83 -6.80
N HIS A 62 18.89 -10.60 -6.21
CA HIS A 62 19.97 -11.59 -6.11
C HIS A 62 19.90 -12.43 -4.83
N ARG A 63 19.24 -11.91 -3.78
CA ARG A 63 19.25 -12.49 -2.42
C ARG A 63 17.93 -13.10 -1.98
N TYR A 64 16.94 -13.21 -2.86
CA TYR A 64 15.61 -13.70 -2.51
C TYR A 64 15.62 -15.06 -1.79
N LYS A 65 16.57 -15.95 -2.11
CA LYS A 65 16.72 -17.24 -1.40
C LYS A 65 17.15 -17.08 0.06
N GLU A 66 18.06 -16.14 0.35
CA GLU A 66 18.46 -15.80 1.72
C GLU A 66 17.27 -15.23 2.49
N ASP A 67 16.54 -14.30 1.86
CA ASP A 67 15.38 -13.66 2.46
C ASP A 67 14.24 -14.66 2.72
N ILE A 68 13.96 -15.59 1.79
CA ILE A 68 12.93 -16.63 1.95
C ILE A 68 13.34 -17.68 2.98
N ALA A 69 14.62 -18.03 3.08
CA ALA A 69 15.10 -18.92 4.14
C ALA A 69 14.82 -18.32 5.54
N LEU A 70 14.99 -17.00 5.69
CA LEU A 70 14.58 -16.29 6.90
C LEU A 70 13.05 -16.29 7.05
N MET A 71 12.26 -16.12 5.98
CA MET A 71 10.79 -16.17 6.09
C MET A 71 10.31 -17.54 6.59
N LYS A 72 10.92 -18.60 6.07
CA LYS A 72 10.68 -19.98 6.49
C LYS A 72 11.07 -20.20 7.95
N GLU A 73 12.24 -19.73 8.35
CA GLU A 73 12.67 -19.79 9.76
C GLU A 73 11.67 -19.07 10.67
N GLN A 74 11.17 -17.89 10.29
CA GLN A 74 10.17 -17.15 11.05
C GLN A 74 8.80 -17.85 11.08
N GLY A 75 8.52 -18.77 10.15
CA GLY A 75 7.26 -19.48 10.05
C GLY A 75 6.16 -18.73 9.27
N LEU A 76 6.53 -17.72 8.47
CA LEU A 76 5.64 -16.86 7.70
C LEU A 76 4.62 -17.68 6.88
N LYS A 77 3.36 -17.25 6.83
CA LYS A 77 2.29 -17.95 6.09
C LYS A 77 2.04 -17.38 4.71
N ALA A 78 2.28 -16.09 4.52
CA ALA A 78 2.16 -15.44 3.23
C ALA A 78 3.21 -14.36 3.05
N TYR A 79 3.75 -14.23 1.84
CA TYR A 79 4.62 -13.12 1.47
C TYR A 79 4.00 -12.31 0.35
N ARG A 80 3.72 -11.04 0.64
CA ARG A 80 3.19 -10.10 -0.34
C ARG A 80 4.35 -9.36 -1.02
N PHE A 81 4.45 -9.48 -2.34
CA PHE A 81 5.41 -8.74 -3.14
C PHE A 81 4.71 -8.11 -4.35
N SER A 82 5.32 -7.09 -4.95
CA SER A 82 4.85 -6.57 -6.24
C SER A 82 5.70 -7.05 -7.39
N VAL A 83 5.09 -7.15 -8.57
CA VAL A 83 5.82 -7.41 -9.82
C VAL A 83 6.15 -6.08 -10.48
N ALA A 84 7.42 -5.88 -10.83
CA ALA A 84 7.83 -4.74 -11.63
C ALA A 84 7.37 -4.95 -13.08
N TRP A 85 6.37 -4.16 -13.51
CA TRP A 85 5.86 -4.23 -14.89
C TRP A 85 7.00 -4.10 -15.92
N THR A 86 7.98 -3.25 -15.63
CA THR A 86 9.18 -3.06 -16.45
C THR A 86 10.07 -4.30 -16.64
N ARG A 87 9.96 -5.31 -15.77
CA ARG A 87 10.64 -6.59 -16.00
C ARG A 87 9.87 -7.49 -16.96
N ILE A 88 8.55 -7.42 -16.97
CA ILE A 88 7.69 -8.28 -17.81
C ILE A 88 7.56 -7.68 -19.21
N PHE A 89 7.27 -6.38 -19.29
CA PHE A 89 7.24 -5.62 -20.53
C PHE A 89 8.15 -4.39 -20.37
N PRO A 90 9.39 -4.42 -20.88
CA PRO A 90 10.35 -3.33 -20.71
C PRO A 90 9.86 -1.97 -21.23
N ASN A 91 9.07 -1.98 -22.30
CA ASN A 91 8.42 -0.78 -22.85
C ASN A 91 6.93 -0.67 -22.46
N GLY A 92 6.50 -1.44 -21.47
CA GLY A 92 5.12 -1.54 -20.98
C GLY A 92 4.16 -2.38 -21.82
N ARG A 93 4.50 -2.64 -23.08
CA ARG A 93 3.80 -3.56 -23.99
C ARG A 93 4.76 -4.20 -24.98
N GLY A 94 4.26 -5.11 -25.80
CA GLY A 94 5.01 -5.79 -26.86
C GLY A 94 5.39 -7.20 -26.47
N GLU A 95 6.64 -7.59 -26.74
CA GLU A 95 7.11 -8.94 -26.39
C GLU A 95 7.39 -9.06 -24.89
N VAL A 96 6.96 -10.18 -24.30
CA VAL A 96 7.27 -10.52 -22.91
C VAL A 96 8.77 -10.77 -22.77
N ASN A 97 9.39 -10.07 -21.84
CA ASN A 97 10.75 -10.37 -21.42
C ASN A 97 10.77 -11.63 -20.55
N GLN A 98 11.16 -12.75 -21.15
CA GLN A 98 11.17 -14.06 -20.51
C GLN A 98 12.11 -14.14 -19.29
N ALA A 99 13.20 -13.38 -19.28
CA ALA A 99 14.12 -13.38 -18.14
C ALA A 99 13.50 -12.71 -16.90
N GLY A 100 12.76 -11.61 -17.11
CA GLY A 100 11.98 -10.97 -16.05
C GLY A 100 10.87 -11.87 -15.51
N LEU A 101 10.14 -12.58 -16.39
CA LEU A 101 9.12 -13.54 -15.98
C LEU A 101 9.75 -14.71 -15.18
N ALA A 102 10.90 -15.21 -15.63
CA ALA A 102 11.62 -16.29 -14.96
C ALA A 102 12.14 -15.91 -13.56
N PHE A 103 12.44 -14.63 -13.29
CA PHE A 103 12.76 -14.17 -11.94
C PHE A 103 11.57 -14.40 -10.98
N TYR A 104 10.38 -13.92 -11.34
CA TYR A 104 9.19 -14.07 -10.51
C TYR A 104 8.72 -15.52 -10.42
N GLU A 105 8.89 -16.32 -11.47
CA GLU A 105 8.63 -17.77 -11.39
C GLU A 105 9.53 -18.42 -10.33
N ARG A 106 10.84 -18.15 -10.34
CA ARG A 106 11.76 -18.67 -9.31
C ARG A 106 11.43 -18.17 -7.90
N LEU A 107 11.04 -16.90 -7.78
CA LEU A 107 10.62 -16.32 -6.50
C LEU A 107 9.39 -17.04 -5.94
N ILE A 108 8.36 -17.23 -6.78
CA ILE A 108 7.11 -17.92 -6.43
C ILE A 108 7.37 -19.38 -6.09
N ASP A 109 8.16 -20.08 -6.90
CA ASP A 109 8.48 -21.49 -6.66
C ASP A 109 9.25 -21.66 -5.35
N GLU A 110 10.23 -20.78 -5.06
CA GLU A 110 10.96 -20.82 -3.78
C GLU A 110 10.06 -20.55 -2.57
N LEU A 111 9.06 -19.64 -2.68
CA LEU A 111 8.07 -19.43 -1.62
C LEU A 111 7.23 -20.69 -1.38
N ILE A 112 6.72 -21.30 -2.45
CA ILE A 112 5.89 -22.52 -2.38
C ILE A 112 6.69 -23.69 -1.81
N GLU A 113 7.94 -23.89 -2.25
CA GLU A 113 8.86 -24.91 -1.71
C GLU A 113 9.13 -24.73 -0.21
N ASN A 114 8.96 -23.52 0.30
CA ASN A 114 9.09 -23.18 1.72
C ASN A 114 7.72 -23.07 2.43
N ASP A 115 6.62 -23.58 1.86
CA ASP A 115 5.26 -23.52 2.42
C ASP A 115 4.78 -22.10 2.76
N ILE A 116 5.18 -21.11 1.96
CA ILE A 116 4.75 -19.72 2.10
C ILE A 116 3.83 -19.39 0.92
N GLU A 117 2.60 -18.93 1.21
CA GLU A 117 1.64 -18.53 0.18
C GLU A 117 2.14 -17.27 -0.56
N PRO A 118 2.37 -17.33 -1.88
CA PRO A 118 2.71 -16.15 -2.66
C PRO A 118 1.49 -15.25 -2.81
N MET A 119 1.64 -13.97 -2.48
CA MET A 119 0.59 -12.96 -2.66
C MET A 119 1.10 -11.85 -3.58
N LEU A 120 0.55 -11.79 -4.79
CA LEU A 120 1.12 -11.00 -5.87
C LEU A 120 0.38 -9.67 -6.03
N THR A 121 1.11 -8.56 -5.94
CA THR A 121 0.63 -7.21 -6.24
C THR A 121 1.02 -6.83 -7.67
N LEU A 122 0.03 -6.57 -8.54
CA LEU A 122 0.26 -6.28 -9.95
C LEU A 122 0.95 -4.93 -10.17
N TYR A 123 0.55 -3.90 -9.39
CA TYR A 123 1.08 -2.56 -9.56
C TYR A 123 1.43 -1.89 -8.23
N HIS A 124 2.70 -1.50 -8.11
CA HIS A 124 3.19 -0.67 -7.02
C HIS A 124 4.02 0.51 -7.56
N TRP A 125 3.33 1.36 -8.34
CA TRP A 125 3.73 2.72 -8.72
C TRP A 125 4.87 2.84 -9.74
N ASP A 126 5.38 1.72 -10.24
CA ASP A 126 6.58 1.59 -11.07
C ASP A 126 6.27 1.45 -12.57
N LEU A 127 5.33 2.29 -13.05
CA LEU A 127 4.93 2.35 -14.45
C LEU A 127 6.16 2.37 -15.39
N PRO A 128 6.16 1.60 -16.48
CA PRO A 128 7.19 1.70 -17.50
C PRO A 128 7.26 3.11 -18.08
N GLN A 129 8.46 3.69 -18.06
CA GLN A 129 8.69 5.07 -18.50
C GLN A 129 8.34 5.27 -19.97
N ALA A 130 8.43 4.22 -20.80
CA ALA A 130 7.98 4.26 -22.20
C ALA A 130 6.49 4.64 -22.34
N LEU A 131 5.62 4.12 -21.48
CA LEU A 131 4.18 4.47 -21.50
C LEU A 131 3.95 5.91 -21.02
N GLN A 132 4.74 6.36 -20.04
CA GLN A 132 4.74 7.76 -19.60
C GLN A 132 5.19 8.70 -20.73
N ASP A 133 6.22 8.33 -21.49
CA ASP A 133 6.75 9.12 -22.60
C ASP A 133 5.81 9.14 -23.81
N GLU A 134 5.13 8.02 -24.09
CA GLU A 134 4.30 7.87 -25.28
C GLU A 134 2.93 8.57 -25.15
N TYR A 135 2.24 8.40 -24.02
CA TYR A 135 0.87 8.91 -23.86
C TYR A 135 0.58 9.50 -22.48
N ASN A 136 1.62 9.82 -21.69
CA ASN A 136 1.51 10.31 -20.31
C ASN A 136 0.95 9.26 -19.32
N GLY A 137 1.18 7.98 -19.57
CA GLY A 137 0.86 6.93 -18.61
C GLY A 137 -0.62 6.92 -18.21
N TRP A 138 -0.88 7.03 -16.90
CA TRP A 138 -2.23 6.96 -16.33
C TRP A 138 -3.18 8.10 -16.76
N GLU A 139 -2.71 9.11 -17.48
CA GLU A 139 -3.56 10.15 -18.07
C GLU A 139 -4.28 9.70 -19.34
N SER A 140 -3.91 8.55 -19.90
CA SER A 140 -4.49 8.01 -21.13
C SER A 140 -5.28 6.74 -20.87
N ARG A 141 -6.48 6.67 -21.46
CA ARG A 141 -7.31 5.45 -21.45
C ARG A 141 -6.63 4.25 -22.13
N GLN A 142 -5.59 4.45 -22.94
CA GLN A 142 -4.81 3.35 -23.53
C GLN A 142 -4.20 2.43 -22.47
N ILE A 143 -3.87 2.98 -21.28
CA ILE A 143 -3.29 2.19 -20.20
C ILE A 143 -4.23 1.08 -19.70
N ILE A 144 -5.54 1.20 -19.93
CA ILE A 144 -6.53 0.20 -19.51
C ILE A 144 -6.23 -1.13 -20.23
N GLU A 145 -6.01 -1.09 -21.54
CA GLU A 145 -5.68 -2.27 -22.33
C GLU A 145 -4.27 -2.78 -22.01
N ASP A 146 -3.27 -1.89 -21.98
CA ASP A 146 -1.88 -2.26 -21.70
C ASP A 146 -1.74 -2.93 -20.32
N PHE A 147 -2.38 -2.36 -19.28
CA PHE A 147 -2.36 -2.92 -17.94
C PHE A 147 -3.16 -4.23 -17.83
N THR A 148 -4.28 -4.35 -18.54
CA THR A 148 -5.07 -5.59 -18.58
C THR A 148 -4.28 -6.73 -19.22
N HIS A 149 -3.58 -6.45 -20.32
CA HIS A 149 -2.74 -7.44 -20.98
C HIS A 149 -1.53 -7.86 -20.13
N TYR A 150 -0.92 -6.90 -19.43
CA TYR A 150 0.13 -7.18 -18.44
C TYR A 150 -0.37 -8.10 -17.32
N ALA A 151 -1.54 -7.80 -16.74
CA ALA A 151 -2.13 -8.63 -15.70
C ALA A 151 -2.48 -10.03 -16.20
N GLU A 152 -3.10 -10.14 -17.38
CA GLU A 152 -3.42 -11.42 -18.04
C GLU A 152 -2.17 -12.29 -18.25
N THR A 153 -1.06 -11.68 -18.69
CA THR A 153 0.22 -12.40 -18.85
C THR A 153 0.69 -13.03 -17.53
N LEU A 154 0.56 -12.30 -16.41
CA LEU A 154 0.92 -12.81 -15.09
C LEU A 154 -0.06 -13.85 -14.57
N PHE A 155 -1.36 -13.65 -14.79
CA PHE A 155 -2.39 -14.62 -14.44
C PHE A 155 -2.14 -15.96 -15.12
N GLU A 156 -1.86 -15.96 -16.43
CA GLU A 156 -1.55 -17.19 -17.16
C GLU A 156 -0.25 -17.83 -16.70
N ALA A 157 0.82 -17.04 -16.54
CA ALA A 157 2.13 -17.54 -16.15
C ALA A 157 2.14 -18.20 -14.75
N PHE A 158 1.37 -17.65 -13.80
CA PHE A 158 1.35 -18.12 -12.41
C PHE A 158 0.04 -18.78 -11.99
N ARG A 159 -0.76 -19.22 -12.97
CA ARG A 159 -2.03 -19.91 -12.74
C ARG A 159 -1.85 -21.11 -11.82
N GLY A 160 -2.58 -21.12 -10.72
CA GLY A 160 -2.56 -22.20 -9.73
C GLY A 160 -1.34 -22.22 -8.82
N LYS A 161 -0.39 -21.29 -8.99
CA LYS A 161 0.74 -21.06 -8.07
C LYS A 161 0.45 -19.91 -7.08
N VAL A 162 -0.30 -18.90 -7.52
CA VAL A 162 -0.66 -17.71 -6.73
C VAL A 162 -2.18 -17.69 -6.51
N HIS A 163 -2.64 -17.63 -5.25
CA HIS A 163 -4.07 -17.60 -4.94
C HIS A 163 -4.58 -16.24 -4.45
N TYR A 164 -3.69 -15.28 -4.15
CA TYR A 164 -4.09 -13.95 -3.69
C TYR A 164 -3.44 -12.88 -4.57
N TRP A 165 -4.29 -12.14 -5.27
CA TRP A 165 -3.89 -11.14 -6.25
C TRP A 165 -4.36 -9.76 -5.81
N ILE A 166 -3.44 -8.81 -5.79
CA ILE A 166 -3.74 -7.41 -5.52
C ILE A 166 -3.56 -6.65 -6.83
N SER A 167 -4.59 -5.94 -7.27
CA SER A 167 -4.53 -5.17 -8.51
C SER A 167 -3.69 -3.90 -8.36
N LEU A 168 -4.32 -2.79 -7.97
CA LEU A 168 -3.64 -1.52 -7.69
C LEU A 168 -3.40 -1.42 -6.19
N ASN A 169 -2.13 -1.28 -5.79
CA ASN A 169 -1.78 -0.95 -4.42
C ASN A 169 -1.77 0.57 -4.21
N GLU A 170 -2.54 1.03 -3.22
CA GLU A 170 -2.55 2.42 -2.76
C GLU A 170 -2.80 3.43 -3.89
N GLN A 171 -3.86 3.20 -4.68
CA GLN A 171 -4.21 4.07 -5.80
C GLN A 171 -4.34 5.53 -5.40
N ASN A 172 -4.97 5.80 -4.24
CA ASN A 172 -5.12 7.14 -3.69
C ASN A 172 -3.76 7.81 -3.41
N ILE A 173 -2.72 7.04 -3.09
CA ILE A 173 -1.39 7.56 -2.82
C ILE A 173 -0.68 7.90 -4.13
N PHE A 174 -0.56 6.99 -5.09
CA PHE A 174 0.19 7.29 -6.32
C PHE A 174 -0.49 8.39 -7.17
N THR A 175 -1.82 8.45 -7.16
CA THR A 175 -2.55 9.51 -7.87
C THR A 175 -2.41 10.86 -7.16
N SER A 176 -2.56 10.93 -5.84
CA SER A 176 -2.41 12.19 -5.10
C SER A 176 -0.96 12.69 -5.05
N LEU A 177 0.02 11.82 -4.77
CA LEU A 177 1.43 12.21 -4.72
C LEU A 177 1.99 12.52 -6.12
N GLY A 178 1.48 11.85 -7.16
CA GLY A 178 1.90 12.07 -8.54
C GLY A 178 1.30 13.29 -9.20
N TYR A 179 0.02 13.60 -8.92
CA TYR A 179 -0.76 14.61 -9.67
C TYR A 179 -1.30 15.76 -8.84
N LEU A 180 -1.28 15.69 -7.51
CA LEU A 180 -1.69 16.79 -6.64
C LEU A 180 -0.50 17.41 -5.89
N LEU A 181 0.36 16.59 -5.30
CA LEU A 181 1.44 17.06 -4.42
C LEU A 181 2.81 17.13 -5.10
N ALA A 182 2.94 16.64 -6.34
CA ALA A 182 4.20 16.58 -7.11
C ALA A 182 5.38 15.94 -6.34
N ALA A 183 5.08 15.08 -5.37
CA ALA A 183 6.06 14.38 -4.57
C ALA A 183 6.57 13.11 -5.27
N HIS A 184 5.69 12.43 -6.02
CA HIS A 184 5.98 11.22 -6.78
C HIS A 184 5.89 11.50 -8.29
N PRO A 185 6.36 10.57 -9.16
CA PRO A 185 6.12 10.68 -10.60
C PRO A 185 4.62 10.83 -10.91
N PRO A 186 4.23 11.63 -11.93
CA PRO A 186 5.08 12.41 -12.83
C PRO A 186 5.46 13.81 -12.31
N GLY A 187 5.21 14.13 -11.04
CA GLY A 187 5.57 15.42 -10.44
C GLY A 187 4.63 16.57 -10.84
N VAL A 188 3.34 16.28 -10.95
CA VAL A 188 2.28 17.22 -11.36
C VAL A 188 1.53 17.79 -10.14
N THR A 189 1.06 19.04 -10.29
CA THR A 189 0.20 19.72 -9.33
C THR A 189 -1.04 20.27 -10.05
N ASP A 190 -2.03 19.42 -10.23
CA ASP A 190 -3.29 19.72 -10.90
C ASP A 190 -4.42 18.81 -10.39
N PRO A 191 -5.36 19.33 -9.58
CA PRO A 191 -6.47 18.54 -9.06
C PRO A 191 -7.34 17.89 -10.14
N LYS A 192 -7.61 18.59 -11.26
CA LYS A 192 -8.44 18.05 -12.35
C LYS A 192 -7.75 16.84 -12.98
N ARG A 193 -6.45 16.95 -13.27
CA ARG A 193 -5.67 15.81 -13.80
C ARG A 193 -5.61 14.65 -12.82
N MET A 194 -5.46 14.91 -11.51
CA MET A 194 -5.49 13.85 -10.49
C MET A 194 -6.79 13.04 -10.53
N TYR A 195 -7.95 13.70 -10.63
CA TYR A 195 -9.23 12.99 -10.68
C TYR A 195 -9.47 12.28 -12.02
N GLU A 196 -9.01 12.83 -13.15
CA GLU A 196 -9.05 12.14 -14.45
C GLU A 196 -8.22 10.85 -14.42
N VAL A 197 -6.97 10.95 -13.96
CA VAL A 197 -6.06 9.82 -13.77
C VAL A 197 -6.68 8.77 -12.84
N ASN A 198 -7.28 9.21 -11.74
CA ASN A 198 -7.93 8.32 -10.80
C ASN A 198 -9.09 7.55 -11.44
N HIS A 199 -9.86 8.20 -12.32
CA HIS A 199 -10.94 7.54 -13.03
C HIS A 199 -10.41 6.48 -14.01
N ILE A 200 -9.34 6.79 -14.77
CA ILE A 200 -8.70 5.82 -15.66
C ILE A 200 -8.13 4.63 -14.87
N ALA A 201 -7.49 4.87 -13.72
CA ALA A 201 -7.00 3.82 -12.85
C ALA A 201 -8.14 2.94 -12.29
N ASN A 202 -9.30 3.52 -11.94
CA ASN A 202 -10.48 2.75 -11.56
C ASN A 202 -10.96 1.82 -12.68
N LEU A 203 -10.98 2.30 -13.94
CA LEU A 203 -11.37 1.50 -15.10
C LEU A 203 -10.37 0.38 -15.38
N ALA A 204 -9.07 0.65 -15.27
CA ALA A 204 -8.02 -0.36 -15.41
C ALA A 204 -8.13 -1.44 -14.32
N ASN A 205 -8.38 -1.06 -13.06
CA ASN A 205 -8.66 -2.00 -11.98
C ASN A 205 -9.88 -2.88 -12.28
N ALA A 206 -10.99 -2.28 -12.73
CA ALA A 206 -12.20 -3.01 -13.08
C ALA A 206 -11.97 -3.99 -14.25
N SER A 207 -11.26 -3.55 -15.29
CA SER A 207 -10.89 -4.37 -16.45
C SER A 207 -10.08 -5.60 -16.04
N VAL A 208 -9.07 -5.43 -15.18
CA VAL A 208 -8.23 -6.53 -14.68
C VAL A 208 -9.01 -7.52 -13.82
N ILE A 209 -9.89 -7.04 -12.92
CA ILE A 209 -10.74 -7.92 -12.10
C ILE A 209 -11.68 -8.73 -12.99
N ASN A 210 -12.35 -8.09 -13.94
CA ASN A 210 -13.21 -8.80 -14.89
C ASN A 210 -12.42 -9.85 -15.69
N LYS A 211 -11.21 -9.51 -16.15
CA LYS A 211 -10.34 -10.45 -16.87
C LYS A 211 -9.94 -11.64 -15.99
N PHE A 212 -9.62 -11.41 -14.71
CA PHE A 212 -9.31 -12.49 -13.75
C PHE A 212 -10.48 -13.49 -13.63
N HIS A 213 -11.72 -13.00 -13.51
CA HIS A 213 -12.90 -13.86 -13.42
C HIS A 213 -13.31 -14.49 -14.75
N GLU A 214 -13.16 -13.78 -15.88
CA GLU A 214 -13.38 -14.32 -17.24
C GLU A 214 -12.48 -15.53 -17.53
N LEU A 215 -11.22 -15.45 -17.10
CA LEU A 215 -10.22 -16.51 -17.23
C LEU A 215 -10.41 -17.66 -16.24
N GLU A 216 -11.46 -17.62 -15.41
CA GLU A 216 -11.76 -18.57 -14.34
C GLU A 216 -10.51 -18.85 -13.49
N MET A 217 -9.79 -17.80 -13.11
CA MET A 217 -8.56 -17.92 -12.35
C MET A 217 -8.82 -18.55 -10.97
N PRO A 218 -8.03 -19.56 -10.55
CA PRO A 218 -8.10 -20.03 -9.17
C PRO A 218 -7.54 -18.94 -8.25
N GLY A 219 -8.25 -18.67 -7.15
CA GLY A 219 -7.82 -17.71 -6.14
C GLY A 219 -8.81 -16.55 -5.96
N LYS A 220 -8.31 -15.45 -5.41
CA LYS A 220 -9.04 -14.25 -5.06
C LYS A 220 -8.30 -13.02 -5.56
N ILE A 221 -9.03 -12.01 -6.05
CA ILE A 221 -8.45 -10.73 -6.48
C ILE A 221 -9.14 -9.53 -5.80
N GLY A 222 -8.37 -8.49 -5.45
CA GLY A 222 -8.91 -7.24 -4.94
C GLY A 222 -7.95 -6.06 -5.04
N PRO A 223 -8.43 -4.81 -5.05
CA PRO A 223 -7.57 -3.64 -4.91
C PRO A 223 -7.09 -3.49 -3.46
N SER A 224 -6.03 -2.72 -3.26
CA SER A 224 -5.56 -2.35 -1.91
C SER A 224 -5.59 -0.83 -1.70
N PHE A 225 -6.26 -0.39 -0.64
CA PHE A 225 -6.50 1.02 -0.36
C PHE A 225 -5.70 1.51 0.85
N ALA A 226 -4.99 2.63 0.72
CA ALA A 226 -4.36 3.29 1.87
C ALA A 226 -5.42 3.98 2.72
N TYR A 227 -5.88 3.29 3.76
CA TYR A 227 -7.03 3.72 4.54
C TYR A 227 -6.60 4.51 5.78
N THR A 228 -6.99 5.78 5.81
CA THR A 228 -6.96 6.64 6.99
C THR A 228 -8.40 6.95 7.41
N PRO A 229 -8.99 6.17 8.35
CA PRO A 229 -10.32 6.45 8.87
C PRO A 229 -10.41 7.85 9.48
N ASN A 230 -11.46 8.59 9.14
CA ASN A 230 -11.65 9.97 9.59
C ASN A 230 -12.52 10.05 10.85
N TYR A 231 -12.07 10.82 11.83
CA TYR A 231 -12.81 11.16 13.05
C TYR A 231 -13.19 12.64 13.07
N PRO A 232 -14.29 13.01 13.74
CA PRO A 232 -14.51 14.38 14.17
C PRO A 232 -13.73 14.67 15.46
N ILE A 233 -13.21 15.88 15.61
CA ILE A 233 -12.49 16.30 16.83
C ILE A 233 -13.39 16.28 18.08
N ASP A 234 -14.68 16.56 17.92
CA ASP A 234 -15.69 16.55 18.97
C ASP A 234 -17.11 16.37 18.40
N SER A 235 -18.12 16.47 19.25
CA SER A 235 -19.53 16.32 18.87
C SER A 235 -20.19 17.60 18.34
N ASN A 236 -19.44 18.67 18.04
CA ASN A 236 -19.99 19.83 17.35
C ASN A 236 -20.51 19.38 15.98
N PRO A 237 -21.77 19.64 15.61
CA PRO A 237 -22.32 19.25 14.32
C PRO A 237 -21.48 19.66 13.11
N GLU A 238 -20.79 20.82 13.15
CA GLU A 238 -19.92 21.25 12.06
C GLU A 238 -18.66 20.37 11.93
N ASN A 239 -18.12 19.88 13.06
CA ASN A 239 -16.97 18.98 13.08
C ASN A 239 -17.37 17.56 12.67
N VAL A 240 -18.56 17.10 13.08
CA VAL A 240 -19.14 15.84 12.61
C VAL A 240 -19.31 15.88 11.09
N LEU A 241 -19.93 16.94 10.55
CA LEU A 241 -20.08 17.10 9.11
C LEU A 241 -18.73 17.18 8.39
N ALA A 242 -17.72 17.85 8.96
CA ALA A 242 -16.38 17.87 8.40
C ALA A 242 -15.75 16.47 8.32
N ALA A 243 -15.96 15.62 9.32
CA ALA A 243 -15.50 14.23 9.28
C ALA A 243 -16.24 13.39 8.24
N GLU A 244 -17.55 13.58 8.06
CA GLU A 244 -18.32 12.93 6.98
C GLU A 244 -17.80 13.36 5.60
N ASN A 245 -17.58 14.67 5.40
CA ASN A 245 -16.99 15.21 4.18
C ASN A 245 -15.59 14.63 3.90
N ALA A 246 -14.76 14.50 4.94
CA ALA A 246 -13.43 13.92 4.83
C ALA A 246 -13.49 12.43 4.50
N GLU A 247 -14.35 11.65 5.14
CA GLU A 247 -14.51 10.22 4.85
C GLU A 247 -15.03 10.01 3.41
N ASP A 248 -16.00 10.81 2.97
CA ASP A 248 -16.54 10.71 1.61
C ASP A 248 -15.49 11.04 0.55
N LEU A 249 -14.75 12.14 0.73
CA LEU A 249 -13.78 12.60 -0.26
C LEU A 249 -12.47 11.80 -0.22
N MET A 250 -11.98 11.45 0.97
CA MET A 250 -10.65 10.83 1.15
C MET A 250 -10.68 9.30 1.17
N ALA A 251 -11.83 8.68 1.40
CA ALA A 251 -11.94 7.22 1.54
C ALA A 251 -13.01 6.62 0.63
N ASN A 252 -14.29 7.00 0.81
CA ASN A 252 -15.38 6.42 0.04
C ASN A 252 -15.26 6.72 -1.46
N TYR A 253 -14.64 7.84 -1.85
CA TYR A 253 -14.36 8.17 -3.25
C TYR A 253 -13.60 7.06 -4.02
N TRP A 254 -12.75 6.31 -3.33
CA TRP A 254 -12.07 5.14 -3.88
C TRP A 254 -12.83 3.85 -3.59
N MET A 255 -13.12 3.59 -2.30
CA MET A 255 -13.68 2.31 -1.88
C MET A 255 -15.10 2.05 -2.43
N ASP A 256 -15.95 3.07 -2.57
CA ASP A 256 -17.27 2.89 -3.19
C ASP A 256 -17.14 2.50 -4.67
N VAL A 257 -16.13 3.00 -5.38
CA VAL A 257 -15.89 2.60 -6.77
C VAL A 257 -15.41 1.17 -6.84
N TYR A 258 -14.50 0.76 -5.96
CA TYR A 258 -14.03 -0.62 -5.92
C TYR A 258 -15.17 -1.62 -5.63
N MET A 259 -16.08 -1.27 -4.72
CA MET A 259 -17.09 -2.21 -4.22
C MET A 259 -18.42 -2.13 -4.98
N TRP A 260 -18.83 -0.93 -5.36
CA TRP A 260 -20.14 -0.66 -5.96
C TRP A 260 -20.06 -0.14 -7.40
N GLY A 261 -18.87 0.22 -7.90
CA GLY A 261 -18.70 0.86 -9.20
C GLY A 261 -19.22 2.29 -9.26
N LYS A 262 -19.41 2.94 -8.09
CA LYS A 262 -20.08 4.24 -7.98
C LYS A 262 -19.28 5.21 -7.13
N TYR A 263 -19.21 6.45 -7.57
CA TYR A 263 -18.66 7.54 -6.75
C TYR A 263 -19.70 8.04 -5.72
N PRO A 264 -19.26 8.48 -4.53
CA PRO A 264 -20.14 9.10 -3.55
C PRO A 264 -20.68 10.44 -4.05
N ILE A 265 -21.98 10.64 -3.88
CA ILE A 265 -22.74 11.76 -4.48
C ILE A 265 -22.23 13.12 -3.98
N ALA A 266 -22.01 13.27 -2.67
CA ALA A 266 -21.58 14.53 -2.08
C ALA A 266 -20.18 14.95 -2.57
N ALA A 267 -19.23 14.01 -2.59
CA ALA A 267 -17.90 14.27 -3.13
C ALA A 267 -17.96 14.63 -4.62
N MET A 268 -18.73 13.91 -5.44
CA MET A 268 -18.86 14.23 -6.86
C MET A 268 -19.44 15.63 -7.09
N ARG A 269 -20.48 16.03 -6.34
CA ARG A 269 -21.04 17.39 -6.42
C ARG A 269 -20.01 18.46 -6.07
N PHE A 270 -19.24 18.25 -5.01
CA PHE A 270 -18.13 19.13 -4.65
C PHE A 270 -17.11 19.24 -5.79
N LEU A 271 -16.72 18.12 -6.41
CA LEU A 271 -15.76 18.11 -7.52
C LEU A 271 -16.30 18.78 -8.78
N GLU A 272 -17.58 18.60 -9.09
CA GLU A 272 -18.25 19.29 -10.21
C GLU A 272 -18.23 20.81 -10.02
N GLU A 273 -18.59 21.29 -8.82
CA GLU A 273 -18.57 22.72 -8.49
C GLU A 273 -17.17 23.33 -8.59
N LYS A 274 -16.12 22.55 -8.27
CA LYS A 274 -14.72 22.98 -8.42
C LYS A 274 -14.19 22.86 -9.86
N GLY A 275 -14.93 22.23 -10.77
CA GLY A 275 -14.46 21.90 -12.11
C GLY A 275 -13.39 20.80 -12.14
N TRP A 276 -13.35 19.96 -11.10
CA TRP A 276 -12.35 18.90 -10.92
C TRP A 276 -12.90 17.49 -11.15
N ALA A 277 -14.22 17.31 -11.22
CA ALA A 277 -14.83 16.00 -11.47
C ALA A 277 -14.28 15.36 -12.75
N PRO A 278 -14.00 14.05 -12.77
CA PRO A 278 -13.44 13.37 -13.94
C PRO A 278 -14.44 13.34 -15.11
N THR A 279 -13.92 13.11 -16.31
CA THR A 279 -14.72 12.88 -17.50
C THR A 279 -15.21 11.44 -17.51
N ILE A 280 -16.52 11.26 -17.42
CA ILE A 280 -17.18 9.95 -17.50
C ILE A 280 -17.67 9.73 -18.94
N GLU A 281 -17.21 8.66 -19.57
CA GLU A 281 -17.58 8.27 -20.93
C GLU A 281 -18.62 7.15 -20.92
N ALA A 282 -19.24 6.91 -22.08
CA ALA A 282 -20.22 5.83 -22.22
C ALA A 282 -19.55 4.46 -22.03
N GLY A 283 -20.11 3.61 -21.17
CA GLY A 283 -19.56 2.29 -20.83
C GLY A 283 -18.74 2.27 -19.54
N ASP A 284 -18.31 3.43 -19.02
CA ASP A 284 -17.49 3.49 -17.80
C ASP A 284 -18.26 2.98 -16.57
N ALA A 285 -19.49 3.43 -16.39
CA ALA A 285 -20.32 3.03 -15.27
C ALA A 285 -20.60 1.52 -15.31
N GLU A 286 -20.90 0.98 -16.49
CA GLU A 286 -21.14 -0.44 -16.68
C GLU A 286 -19.90 -1.28 -16.37
N LEU A 287 -18.70 -0.85 -16.81
CA LEU A 287 -17.44 -1.53 -16.52
C LEU A 287 -17.11 -1.52 -15.02
N LEU A 288 -17.26 -0.36 -14.36
CA LEU A 288 -16.99 -0.22 -12.93
C LEU A 288 -17.99 -1.05 -12.10
N GLU A 289 -19.27 -1.08 -12.49
CA GLU A 289 -20.28 -1.86 -11.79
C GLU A 289 -20.09 -3.37 -11.97
N SER A 290 -19.56 -3.83 -13.11
CA SER A 290 -19.41 -5.27 -13.38
C SER A 290 -18.26 -5.91 -12.60
N ALA A 291 -17.21 -5.16 -12.29
CA ALA A 291 -16.05 -5.68 -11.57
C ALA A 291 -16.38 -5.89 -10.08
N LYS A 292 -16.28 -7.14 -9.62
CA LYS A 292 -16.58 -7.54 -8.24
C LYS A 292 -15.36 -8.18 -7.59
N PRO A 293 -14.55 -7.43 -6.80
CA PRO A 293 -13.42 -8.03 -6.12
C PRO A 293 -13.86 -9.06 -5.07
N ASP A 294 -12.98 -9.99 -4.74
CA ASP A 294 -13.20 -11.06 -3.75
C ASP A 294 -12.88 -10.62 -2.31
N PHE A 295 -12.07 -9.57 -2.18
CA PHE A 295 -11.71 -8.93 -0.91
C PHE A 295 -11.37 -7.45 -1.13
N LEU A 296 -11.33 -6.67 -0.06
CA LEU A 296 -10.72 -5.34 -0.05
C LEU A 296 -9.39 -5.39 0.70
N GLY A 297 -8.30 -5.08 0.01
CA GLY A 297 -7.00 -4.85 0.63
C GLY A 297 -6.99 -3.52 1.37
N ILE A 298 -6.39 -3.46 2.56
CA ILE A 298 -6.14 -2.19 3.25
C ILE A 298 -4.69 -2.04 3.71
N ASN A 299 -4.12 -0.88 3.42
CA ASN A 299 -2.85 -0.39 3.95
C ASN A 299 -3.21 0.59 5.08
N TYR A 300 -2.89 0.25 6.32
CA TYR A 300 -3.27 1.03 7.50
C TYR A 300 -2.05 1.45 8.31
N TYR A 301 -2.03 2.72 8.72
CA TYR A 301 -0.99 3.25 9.61
C TYR A 301 -1.54 4.13 10.72
N GLN A 302 -2.56 4.92 10.42
CA GLN A 302 -3.07 5.99 11.29
C GLN A 302 -4.50 6.36 10.91
N THR A 303 -5.16 7.08 11.81
CA THR A 303 -6.40 7.81 11.55
C THR A 303 -6.11 9.28 11.25
N ALA A 304 -7.16 10.03 10.91
CA ALA A 304 -7.10 11.48 10.82
C ALA A 304 -8.27 12.09 11.58
N THR A 305 -8.00 13.07 12.43
CA THR A 305 -9.04 13.84 13.12
C THR A 305 -9.31 15.15 12.40
N ASN A 306 -10.59 15.46 12.21
CA ASN A 306 -11.06 16.55 11.37
C ASN A 306 -11.93 17.54 12.14
N ALA A 307 -11.82 18.81 11.76
CA ALA A 307 -12.63 19.91 12.26
C ALA A 307 -13.19 20.74 11.09
N PHE A 308 -14.20 21.56 11.40
CA PHE A 308 -14.78 22.52 10.48
C PHE A 308 -13.71 23.42 9.85
N ASN A 309 -13.86 23.66 8.54
CA ASN A 309 -12.95 24.49 7.77
C ASN A 309 -13.73 25.46 6.87
N PRO A 310 -13.70 26.78 7.14
CA PRO A 310 -14.43 27.75 6.34
C PRO A 310 -13.83 27.88 4.92
N LEU A 311 -14.54 28.55 4.02
CA LEU A 311 -14.12 28.74 2.62
C LEU A 311 -12.78 29.48 2.44
N ASN A 312 -12.40 30.30 3.41
CA ASN A 312 -11.11 31.01 3.47
C ASN A 312 -10.14 30.37 4.49
N GLY A 313 -10.39 29.12 4.88
CA GLY A 313 -9.62 28.40 5.88
C GLY A 313 -8.40 27.68 5.31
N VAL A 314 -8.03 26.58 5.96
CA VAL A 314 -6.78 25.85 5.74
C VAL A 314 -6.82 25.09 4.40
N GLY A 315 -5.78 25.26 3.60
CA GLY A 315 -5.54 24.55 2.34
C GLY A 315 -4.43 23.50 2.45
N ALA A 316 -3.57 23.41 1.44
CA ALA A 316 -2.40 22.55 1.48
C ALA A 316 -1.36 23.05 2.51
N GLY A 317 -0.74 22.12 3.21
CA GLY A 317 0.33 22.36 4.19
C GLY A 317 1.44 21.32 4.04
N LYS A 318 2.55 21.52 4.74
CA LYS A 318 3.73 20.64 4.66
C LYS A 318 3.62 19.41 5.55
N MET A 319 4.04 18.28 5.00
CA MET A 319 4.19 17.02 5.74
C MET A 319 5.55 16.96 6.46
N ASN A 320 5.60 16.31 7.61
CA ASN A 320 6.86 15.94 8.25
C ASN A 320 7.53 14.80 7.49
N THR A 321 8.64 15.12 6.80
CA THR A 321 9.48 14.17 6.07
C THR A 321 10.83 13.92 6.77
N THR A 322 11.05 14.49 7.96
CA THR A 322 12.36 14.51 8.62
C THR A 322 12.42 13.69 9.91
N GLY A 323 11.28 13.23 10.42
CA GLY A 323 11.19 12.59 11.73
C GLY A 323 11.36 13.57 12.89
N LYS A 324 11.29 14.88 12.64
CA LYS A 324 11.24 15.89 13.69
C LYS A 324 9.79 16.09 14.14
N LYS A 325 9.41 15.46 15.25
CA LYS A 325 8.06 15.56 15.83
C LYS A 325 7.63 17.03 16.01
N GLY A 326 6.38 17.32 15.70
CA GLY A 326 5.75 18.64 15.71
C GLY A 326 6.08 19.52 14.50
N SER A 327 6.49 18.94 13.36
CA SER A 327 6.87 19.72 12.16
C SER A 327 5.85 19.68 11.01
N SER A 328 4.81 18.85 11.12
CA SER A 328 3.69 18.89 10.18
C SER A 328 2.86 20.17 10.34
N GLU A 329 2.41 20.75 9.23
CA GLU A 329 1.48 21.88 9.20
C GLU A 329 0.01 21.38 9.08
N GLU A 330 -0.97 22.19 9.51
CA GLU A 330 -2.38 21.87 9.27
C GLU A 330 -2.64 21.73 7.75
N THR A 331 -3.46 20.76 7.37
CA THR A 331 -3.87 20.54 5.98
C THR A 331 -5.38 20.40 5.89
N GLY A 332 -5.99 20.82 4.79
CA GLY A 332 -7.44 20.75 4.63
C GLY A 332 -7.92 21.14 3.24
N VAL A 333 -9.23 21.06 3.08
CA VAL A 333 -9.96 21.52 1.90
C VAL A 333 -10.94 22.62 2.36
N PRO A 334 -10.71 23.90 1.98
CA PRO A 334 -11.56 25.00 2.43
C PRO A 334 -13.04 24.78 2.04
N GLY A 335 -13.93 24.94 3.03
CA GLY A 335 -15.36 24.67 2.90
C GLY A 335 -15.76 23.21 3.18
N MET A 336 -14.81 22.30 3.41
CA MET A 336 -15.09 20.88 3.64
C MET A 336 -14.61 20.42 5.02
N TYR A 337 -13.29 20.40 5.23
CA TYR A 337 -12.66 19.93 6.46
C TYR A 337 -11.22 20.44 6.58
N LYS A 338 -10.69 20.43 7.80
CA LYS A 338 -9.25 20.52 8.06
C LYS A 338 -8.83 19.44 9.04
N LYS A 339 -7.65 18.88 8.83
CA LYS A 339 -7.03 17.94 9.75
C LYS A 339 -6.46 18.69 10.95
N VAL A 340 -6.70 18.15 12.13
CA VAL A 340 -6.24 18.67 13.42
C VAL A 340 -5.61 17.53 14.21
N GLU A 341 -4.75 17.86 15.16
CA GLU A 341 -4.16 16.88 16.06
C GLU A 341 -5.24 16.23 16.93
N ASN A 342 -5.23 14.90 17.01
CA ASN A 342 -6.01 14.14 17.96
C ASN A 342 -5.34 14.16 19.35
N PRO A 343 -5.92 14.80 20.37
CA PRO A 343 -5.29 14.91 21.69
C PRO A 343 -5.34 13.61 22.51
N PHE A 344 -5.96 12.54 21.99
CA PHE A 344 -6.19 11.29 22.71
C PHE A 344 -5.27 10.14 22.29
N VAL A 345 -4.44 10.34 21.26
CA VAL A 345 -3.52 9.32 20.74
C VAL A 345 -2.10 9.84 20.65
N GLU A 346 -1.13 8.94 20.77
CA GLU A 346 0.27 9.26 20.58
C GLU A 346 0.60 9.46 19.10
N ARG A 347 1.74 10.09 18.84
CA ARG A 347 2.28 10.28 17.49
C ARG A 347 3.70 9.79 17.37
N THR A 348 4.02 9.21 16.21
CA THR A 348 5.40 8.86 15.82
C THR A 348 6.28 10.11 15.72
N ASN A 349 7.59 9.91 15.53
CA ASN A 349 8.53 10.99 15.20
C ASN A 349 8.15 11.75 13.91
N TRP A 350 7.35 11.13 13.02
CA TRP A 350 6.85 11.71 11.78
C TRP A 350 5.45 12.33 11.91
N ASP A 351 4.98 12.57 13.14
CA ASP A 351 3.63 13.11 13.44
C ASP A 351 2.46 12.23 13.01
N TRP A 352 2.71 10.96 12.64
CA TRP A 352 1.63 10.02 12.33
C TRP A 352 0.99 9.51 13.60
N GLU A 353 -0.34 9.49 13.66
CA GLU A 353 -1.10 8.99 14.81
C GLU A 353 -0.86 7.48 15.00
N ILE A 354 -0.57 7.07 16.23
CA ILE A 354 -0.49 5.67 16.64
C ILE A 354 -1.85 5.29 17.21
N ASP A 355 -2.74 4.81 16.34
CA ASP A 355 -4.13 4.52 16.69
C ASP A 355 -4.52 3.07 16.30
N PRO A 356 -4.25 2.06 17.13
CA PRO A 356 -4.70 0.70 16.86
C PRO A 356 -6.23 0.56 16.87
N GLU A 357 -6.95 1.35 17.68
CA GLU A 357 -8.43 1.33 17.69
C GLU A 357 -9.00 1.82 16.35
N GLY A 358 -8.31 2.75 15.69
CA GLY A 358 -8.61 3.17 14.33
C GLY A 358 -8.59 2.06 13.29
N LEU A 359 -7.70 1.07 13.42
CA LEU A 359 -7.71 -0.10 12.56
C LEU A 359 -9.01 -0.90 12.76
N ARG A 360 -9.38 -1.16 14.02
CA ARG A 360 -10.64 -1.84 14.36
C ARG A 360 -11.85 -1.07 13.83
N ILE A 361 -11.88 0.25 13.98
CA ILE A 361 -12.95 1.10 13.44
C ILE A 361 -13.02 1.01 11.92
N GLY A 362 -11.89 1.12 11.24
CA GLY A 362 -11.80 0.97 9.78
C GLY A 362 -12.32 -0.39 9.30
N LEU A 363 -11.90 -1.47 9.94
CA LEU A 363 -12.38 -2.83 9.66
C LEU A 363 -13.91 -2.94 9.86
N ARG A 364 -14.45 -2.36 10.93
CA ARG A 364 -15.91 -2.34 11.14
C ARG A 364 -16.65 -1.53 10.09
N ARG A 365 -16.12 -0.38 9.68
CA ARG A 365 -16.71 0.48 8.62
C ARG A 365 -16.83 -0.31 7.32
N ILE A 366 -15.73 -0.95 6.90
CA ILE A 366 -15.68 -1.78 5.70
C ILE A 366 -16.66 -2.96 5.80
N THR A 367 -16.61 -3.70 6.92
CA THR A 367 -17.50 -4.85 7.16
C THR A 367 -18.97 -4.45 7.08
N SER A 368 -19.35 -3.34 7.73
CA SER A 368 -20.76 -2.91 7.77
C SER A 368 -21.23 -2.32 6.43
N ARG A 369 -20.38 -1.56 5.77
CA ARG A 369 -20.70 -0.84 4.53
C ARG A 369 -20.70 -1.78 3.32
N TYR A 370 -19.65 -2.56 3.15
CA TYR A 370 -19.41 -3.35 1.94
C TYR A 370 -19.65 -4.84 2.11
N ARG A 371 -19.61 -5.36 3.36
CA ARG A 371 -19.76 -6.80 3.67
C ARG A 371 -18.75 -7.68 2.93
N MET A 372 -17.54 -7.17 2.81
CA MET A 372 -16.44 -7.83 2.11
C MET A 372 -15.40 -8.34 3.09
N PRO A 373 -14.78 -9.51 2.80
CA PRO A 373 -13.56 -9.91 3.46
C PRO A 373 -12.47 -8.86 3.29
N VAL A 374 -11.66 -8.66 4.33
CA VAL A 374 -10.56 -7.70 4.32
C VAL A 374 -9.24 -8.43 4.40
N LEU A 375 -8.29 -8.01 3.58
CA LEU A 375 -6.90 -8.40 3.70
C LEU A 375 -6.10 -7.18 4.13
N ILE A 376 -5.46 -7.23 5.30
CA ILE A 376 -4.60 -6.11 5.73
C ILE A 376 -3.27 -6.32 5.03
N THR A 377 -3.03 -5.56 3.97
CA THR A 377 -1.90 -5.74 3.05
C THR A 377 -0.66 -4.99 3.50
N GLU A 378 -0.83 -4.05 4.43
CA GLU A 378 0.25 -3.25 4.97
C GLU A 378 -0.11 -2.61 6.31
N ASN A 379 0.72 -2.80 7.32
CA ASN A 379 0.71 -2.05 8.58
C ASN A 379 2.04 -2.23 9.30
N GLY A 380 2.63 -1.16 9.81
CA GLY A 380 3.91 -1.26 10.50
C GLY A 380 4.43 0.05 11.06
N LEU A 381 5.58 -0.01 11.72
CA LEU A 381 6.22 1.14 12.33
C LEU A 381 7.62 1.35 11.76
N GLY A 382 7.82 2.54 11.20
CA GLY A 382 9.11 3.02 10.76
C GLY A 382 9.83 3.81 11.85
N GLU A 383 11.03 3.39 12.23
CA GLU A 383 11.87 4.09 13.21
C GLU A 383 13.36 4.03 12.85
N TYR A 384 14.18 4.81 13.55
CA TYR A 384 15.63 4.80 13.51
C TYR A 384 16.21 3.65 14.33
N ASP A 385 16.17 2.44 13.78
CA ASP A 385 16.78 1.28 14.44
C ASP A 385 18.31 1.40 14.50
N LYS A 386 18.92 0.84 15.55
CA LYS A 386 20.38 0.85 15.75
C LYS A 386 20.92 -0.57 15.80
N LEU A 387 21.93 -0.85 14.97
CA LEU A 387 22.74 -2.07 15.06
C LEU A 387 23.76 -1.92 16.19
N THR A 388 23.70 -2.82 17.18
CA THR A 388 24.65 -2.88 18.30
C THR A 388 25.97 -3.54 17.88
N GLU A 389 27.02 -3.40 18.71
CA GLU A 389 28.33 -4.02 18.43
C GLU A 389 28.28 -5.55 18.33
N ASP A 390 27.33 -6.19 19.02
CA ASP A 390 27.07 -7.62 18.99
C ASP A 390 26.06 -8.03 17.90
N LYS A 391 25.81 -7.15 16.92
CA LYS A 391 24.95 -7.37 15.75
C LYS A 391 23.48 -7.68 16.11
N GLN A 392 22.97 -7.03 17.16
CA GLN A 392 21.56 -7.09 17.56
C GLN A 392 20.84 -5.76 17.30
N ILE A 393 19.51 -5.81 17.27
CA ILE A 393 18.65 -4.64 17.10
C ILE A 393 17.48 -4.77 18.09
N HIS A 394 17.45 -3.88 19.08
CA HIS A 394 16.40 -3.84 20.10
C HIS A 394 15.29 -2.87 19.71
N ASP A 395 14.17 -3.41 19.24
CA ASP A 395 13.06 -2.66 18.65
C ASP A 395 11.71 -2.91 19.35
N ASP A 396 11.70 -2.88 20.68
CA ASP A 396 10.49 -3.02 21.50
C ASP A 396 9.34 -2.08 21.10
N TYR A 397 9.66 -0.88 20.58
CA TYR A 397 8.65 0.05 20.07
C TYR A 397 7.87 -0.52 18.87
N ARG A 398 8.52 -1.29 18.00
CA ARG A 398 7.89 -1.98 16.87
C ARG A 398 7.02 -3.13 17.36
N ILE A 399 7.52 -3.91 18.31
CA ILE A 399 6.74 -4.98 18.97
C ILE A 399 5.46 -4.40 19.57
N ASN A 400 5.56 -3.35 20.39
CA ASN A 400 4.41 -2.73 21.05
C ASN A 400 3.39 -2.18 20.03
N TYR A 401 3.86 -1.54 18.94
CA TYR A 401 2.99 -1.07 17.87
C TYR A 401 2.23 -2.24 17.23
N LEU A 402 2.94 -3.27 16.75
CA LEU A 402 2.35 -4.41 16.05
C LEU A 402 1.40 -5.19 16.96
N GLN A 403 1.81 -5.49 18.20
CA GLN A 403 0.99 -6.19 19.19
C GLN A 403 -0.35 -5.47 19.44
N SER A 404 -0.32 -4.13 19.56
CA SER A 404 -1.54 -3.35 19.76
C SER A 404 -2.50 -3.40 18.55
N HIS A 405 -1.95 -3.41 17.32
CA HIS A 405 -2.75 -3.53 16.09
C HIS A 405 -3.29 -4.95 15.90
N VAL A 406 -2.49 -5.99 16.20
CA VAL A 406 -2.95 -7.38 16.17
C VAL A 406 -4.09 -7.60 17.17
N LYS A 407 -4.01 -7.00 18.36
CA LYS A 407 -5.13 -7.01 19.32
C LYS A 407 -6.40 -6.38 18.73
N ALA A 408 -6.28 -5.21 18.10
CA ALA A 408 -7.40 -4.54 17.45
C ALA A 408 -8.01 -5.38 16.30
N ILE A 409 -7.19 -6.12 15.56
CA ILE A 409 -7.66 -7.06 14.53
C ILE A 409 -8.45 -8.21 15.18
N LYS A 410 -7.93 -8.82 16.26
CA LYS A 410 -8.63 -9.89 16.99
C LYS A 410 -9.99 -9.42 17.53
N GLU A 411 -10.04 -8.18 18.00
CA GLU A 411 -11.28 -7.54 18.43
C GLU A 411 -12.24 -7.25 17.27
N ALA A 412 -11.75 -6.83 16.11
CA ALA A 412 -12.56 -6.64 14.91
C ALA A 412 -13.13 -7.96 14.38
N ILE A 413 -12.35 -9.05 14.40
CA ILE A 413 -12.83 -10.40 14.09
C ILE A 413 -13.94 -10.79 15.06
N SER A 414 -13.77 -10.50 16.35
CA SER A 414 -14.80 -10.74 17.38
C SER A 414 -16.04 -9.86 17.18
N ASP A 415 -15.91 -8.69 16.56
CA ASP A 415 -17.03 -7.83 16.15
C ASP A 415 -17.79 -8.37 14.91
N GLY A 416 -17.23 -9.38 14.22
CA GLY A 416 -17.82 -10.00 13.03
C GLY A 416 -17.14 -9.62 11.71
N ALA A 417 -15.98 -8.96 11.73
CA ALA A 417 -15.18 -8.71 10.52
C ALA A 417 -14.54 -10.01 10.01
N GLU A 418 -14.67 -10.28 8.72
CA GLU A 418 -13.92 -11.35 8.06
C GLU A 418 -12.56 -10.79 7.63
N VAL A 419 -11.51 -11.11 8.39
CA VAL A 419 -10.13 -10.70 8.07
C VAL A 419 -9.35 -11.93 7.60
N LEU A 420 -8.89 -11.89 6.36
CA LEU A 420 -8.19 -12.99 5.68
C LEU A 420 -6.74 -13.14 6.13
N GLY A 421 -6.10 -12.03 6.50
CA GLY A 421 -4.68 -12.00 6.81
C GLY A 421 -4.18 -10.63 7.24
N TYR A 422 -2.92 -10.63 7.68
CA TYR A 422 -2.20 -9.45 8.15
C TYR A 422 -0.77 -9.48 7.63
N CYS A 423 -0.48 -8.61 6.67
CA CYS A 423 0.85 -8.40 6.11
C CYS A 423 1.49 -7.19 6.78
N THR A 424 2.50 -7.43 7.61
CA THR A 424 3.28 -6.34 8.21
C THR A 424 4.09 -5.59 7.15
N TRP A 425 4.30 -4.30 7.39
CA TRP A 425 5.27 -3.50 6.67
C TRP A 425 6.51 -3.29 7.55
N SER A 426 7.64 -3.93 7.27
CA SER A 426 7.96 -4.78 6.10
C SER A 426 8.73 -6.03 6.53
N TYR A 427 9.02 -6.93 5.57
CA TYR A 427 9.79 -8.13 5.91
C TYR A 427 11.25 -7.80 6.23
N THR A 428 11.98 -7.32 5.22
CA THR A 428 13.30 -6.71 5.42
C THR A 428 13.16 -5.19 5.57
N ASP A 429 14.21 -4.53 6.02
CA ASP A 429 14.40 -3.12 5.71
C ASP A 429 14.46 -2.93 4.19
N LEU A 430 14.13 -1.71 3.75
CA LEU A 430 13.93 -1.40 2.34
C LEU A 430 14.18 0.09 2.09
N LEU A 431 14.30 0.46 0.81
CA LEU A 431 14.40 1.86 0.40
C LEU A 431 13.04 2.57 0.59
N SER A 432 13.00 3.67 1.33
CA SER A 432 11.86 4.59 1.28
C SER A 432 11.88 5.41 -0.01
N TRP A 433 10.73 5.58 -0.64
CA TRP A 433 10.53 6.32 -1.90
C TRP A 433 11.30 7.64 -1.99
N LEU A 434 11.28 8.47 -0.93
CA LEU A 434 11.93 9.78 -0.91
C LEU A 434 12.88 9.99 0.28
N ASN A 435 12.93 9.07 1.25
CA ASN A 435 13.56 9.32 2.57
C ASN A 435 14.79 8.45 2.88
N GLY A 436 15.30 7.67 1.92
CA GLY A 436 16.45 6.81 2.11
C GLY A 436 16.15 5.59 2.98
N TYR A 437 17.10 5.18 3.83
CA TYR A 437 17.06 3.90 4.56
C TYR A 437 16.94 4.07 6.08
N GLN A 438 17.26 5.26 6.62
CA GLN A 438 17.26 5.52 8.07
C GLN A 438 15.93 5.24 8.78
N LYS A 439 14.77 5.41 8.10
CA LYS A 439 13.46 5.05 8.64
C LYS A 439 13.16 3.60 8.28
N ARG A 440 13.49 2.68 9.18
CA ARG A 440 13.48 1.24 8.98
C ARG A 440 12.17 0.61 9.43
N TYR A 441 11.67 -0.35 8.66
CA TYR A 441 10.37 -1.00 8.87
C TYR A 441 10.46 -2.52 9.06
N GLY A 442 11.60 -3.13 8.69
CA GLY A 442 11.74 -4.57 8.58
C GLY A 442 11.65 -5.31 9.92
N PHE A 443 11.31 -6.59 9.88
CA PHE A 443 11.72 -7.56 10.90
C PHE A 443 13.19 -7.94 10.78
N VAL A 444 13.72 -7.88 9.56
CA VAL A 444 15.12 -8.15 9.25
C VAL A 444 15.80 -6.84 8.90
N TYR A 445 16.74 -6.41 9.74
CA TYR A 445 17.61 -5.28 9.45
C TYR A 445 18.50 -5.61 8.25
N VAL A 446 18.68 -4.65 7.34
CA VAL A 446 19.66 -4.77 6.26
C VAL A 446 20.77 -3.74 6.50
N ASP A 447 22.02 -4.21 6.49
CA ASP A 447 23.21 -3.36 6.58
C ASP A 447 23.41 -2.56 5.29
N GLN A 448 22.61 -1.50 5.20
CA GLN A 448 22.60 -0.51 4.14
C GLN A 448 22.20 0.83 4.73
N ASP A 449 22.73 1.93 4.20
CA ASP A 449 22.35 3.28 4.58
C ASP A 449 22.30 4.18 3.33
N GLU A 450 22.20 5.50 3.52
CA GLU A 450 22.12 6.42 2.39
C GLU A 450 23.40 6.54 1.56
N THR A 451 24.54 5.98 1.99
CA THR A 451 25.73 5.87 1.15
C THR A 451 25.55 4.83 0.04
N GLN A 452 24.69 3.85 0.27
CA GLN A 452 24.46 2.71 -0.62
C GLN A 452 25.69 1.78 -0.78
N GLU A 453 26.61 1.82 0.18
CA GLU A 453 27.86 1.05 0.21
C GLU A 453 27.88 -0.03 1.32
N GLY A 454 26.76 -0.25 2.02
CA GLY A 454 26.65 -1.24 3.09
C GLY A 454 26.85 -2.69 2.62
N SER A 455 27.14 -3.60 3.55
CA SER A 455 27.42 -5.01 3.22
C SER A 455 26.21 -5.80 2.70
N LEU A 456 25.00 -5.24 2.89
CA LEU A 456 23.71 -5.88 2.63
C LEU A 456 23.45 -7.14 3.48
N GLU A 457 24.22 -7.36 4.55
CA GLU A 457 23.96 -8.46 5.49
C GLU A 457 22.60 -8.29 6.17
N ARG A 458 21.90 -9.42 6.37
CA ARG A 458 20.60 -9.50 7.04
C ARG A 458 20.78 -9.83 8.52
N TYR A 459 20.19 -9.02 9.40
CA TYR A 459 20.18 -9.23 10.85
C TYR A 459 18.77 -9.29 11.41
N LYS A 460 18.42 -10.35 12.13
CA LYS A 460 17.11 -10.52 12.76
C LYS A 460 16.97 -9.53 13.94
N LYS A 461 15.92 -8.72 13.93
CA LYS A 461 15.60 -7.80 15.05
C LYS A 461 14.84 -8.55 16.16
N ASP A 462 14.65 -7.94 17.32
CA ASP A 462 13.85 -8.55 18.39
C ASP A 462 12.40 -8.82 17.93
N SER A 463 11.84 -7.90 17.14
CA SER A 463 10.51 -8.05 16.54
C SER A 463 10.37 -9.25 15.59
N TYR A 464 11.46 -9.73 15.00
CA TYR A 464 11.46 -10.96 14.20
C TYR A 464 11.02 -12.16 15.03
N TYR A 465 11.62 -12.32 16.21
CA TYR A 465 11.37 -13.46 17.10
C TYR A 465 10.01 -13.33 17.79
N TRP A 466 9.59 -12.10 18.11
CA TRP A 466 8.24 -11.86 18.60
C TRP A 466 7.18 -12.31 17.57
N TYR A 467 7.33 -11.92 16.30
CA TYR A 467 6.36 -12.31 15.26
C TYR A 467 6.41 -13.80 14.94
N GLN A 468 7.59 -14.43 15.01
CA GLN A 468 7.72 -15.89 14.91
C GLN A 468 6.85 -16.60 15.97
N LYS A 469 6.97 -16.19 17.23
CA LYS A 469 6.15 -16.74 18.32
C LYS A 469 4.66 -16.47 18.14
N LEU A 470 4.30 -15.26 17.70
CA LEU A 470 2.91 -14.89 17.40
C LEU A 470 2.30 -15.85 16.36
N ILE A 471 3.04 -16.17 15.30
CA ILE A 471 2.59 -17.09 14.24
C ILE A 471 2.46 -18.52 14.76
N GLU A 472 3.45 -19.01 15.52
CA GLU A 472 3.42 -20.35 16.12
C GLU A 472 2.18 -20.55 17.01
N GLU A 473 1.77 -19.50 17.71
CA GLU A 473 0.64 -19.49 18.63
C GLU A 473 -0.66 -18.99 17.99
N ASN A 474 -0.66 -18.74 16.67
CA ASN A 474 -1.79 -18.19 15.90
C ASN A 474 -2.46 -16.96 16.56
N GLY A 475 -1.65 -16.06 17.13
CA GLY A 475 -2.13 -14.85 17.79
C GLY A 475 -2.93 -15.08 19.09
N GLU A 476 -2.74 -16.22 19.76
CA GLU A 476 -3.39 -16.48 21.05
C GLU A 476 -2.75 -15.75 22.22
N ASN A 477 -1.41 -15.67 22.28
CA ASN A 477 -0.72 -14.80 23.24
C ASN A 477 -0.15 -13.58 22.50
N LEU A 478 -0.69 -12.41 22.83
CA LEU A 478 -0.24 -11.14 22.29
C LEU A 478 0.81 -10.53 23.21
#